data_AF-A0A4V1UZB8-F1
#
_entry.id   AF-A0A4V1UZB8-F1
#
_cell.length_a   1.000
_cell.length_b   1.000
_cell.length_c   1.000
_cell.angle_alpha   90.00
_cell.angle_beta   90.00
_cell.angle_gamma   90.00
#
_symmetry.space_group_name_H-M   'P 1'
#
loop_
_entity.id
_entity.type
_entity.pdbx_description
1 polymer ?
#
loop_
_entity_poly.entity_id
_entity_poly.type
_entity_poly.pdbx_seq_one_letter_code
_entity_poly.pdbx_strand_id
1 'polypeptide(L)'
;PSFSAIRQAGYASGLETRLSQPQLMALWLETVDMGRSPNGWVRGFYQASRSLYNRAPAQLDDAQFLHLVAVATTPSRLQLNSANTAVKARTEQILRTIERHCADARGAPDASGFCKRG
;
A
#
# COMPACT_ATOMS: atom_id res chain seq x y z
N PRO A 1 2.66 22.46 -15.54
CA PRO A 1 2.03 21.12 -15.63
C PRO A 1 2.25 20.48 -17.01
N SER A 2 2.55 19.17 -17.06
CA SER A 2 2.67 18.46 -18.35
C SER A 2 1.29 18.02 -18.88
N PHE A 3 1.18 17.74 -20.18
CA PHE A 3 -0.05 17.21 -20.78
C PHE A 3 -0.46 15.86 -20.17
N SER A 4 0.50 15.02 -19.81
CA SER A 4 0.24 13.77 -19.09
C SER A 4 -0.40 14.01 -17.72
N ALA A 5 0.09 15.00 -16.97
CA ALA A 5 -0.47 15.37 -15.67
C ALA A 5 -1.91 15.91 -15.80
N ILE A 6 -2.20 16.71 -16.82
CA ILE A 6 -3.57 17.21 -17.09
C ILE A 6 -4.52 16.05 -17.36
N ARG A 7 -4.12 15.09 -18.20
CA ARG A 7 -4.96 13.90 -18.49
C ARG A 7 -5.21 13.05 -17.24
N GLN A 8 -4.18 12.84 -16.42
CA GLN A 8 -4.32 12.09 -15.16
C GLN A 8 -5.28 12.79 -14.20
N ALA A 9 -5.14 14.11 -14.03
CA ALA A 9 -6.03 14.90 -13.19
C ALA A 9 -7.49 14.85 -13.69
N GLY A 10 -7.70 15.01 -14.99
CA GLY A 10 -9.05 14.91 -15.59
C GLY A 10 -9.67 13.53 -15.42
N TYR A 11 -8.88 12.46 -15.58
CA TYR A 11 -9.34 11.09 -15.36
C TYR A 11 -9.71 10.83 -13.89
N ALA A 12 -8.90 11.32 -12.95
CA ALA A 12 -9.17 11.21 -11.52
C ALA A 12 -10.49 11.91 -11.15
N SER A 13 -10.68 13.16 -11.57
CA SER A 13 -11.95 13.89 -11.34
C SER A 13 -13.13 13.15 -11.97
N GLY A 14 -12.98 12.61 -13.19
CA GLY A 14 -14.01 11.81 -13.83
C GLY A 14 -14.40 10.56 -13.03
N LEU A 15 -13.43 9.85 -12.46
CA LEU A 15 -13.68 8.68 -11.61
C LEU A 15 -14.40 9.06 -10.31
N GLU A 16 -13.99 10.16 -9.66
CA GLU A 16 -14.60 10.66 -8.42
C GLU A 16 -16.07 11.06 -8.60
N THR A 17 -16.50 11.45 -9.81
CA THR A 17 -17.92 11.71 -10.08
C THR A 17 -18.79 10.45 -10.17
N ARG A 18 -18.19 9.26 -10.32
CA ARG A 18 -18.91 8.00 -10.57
C ARG A 18 -18.75 6.98 -9.46
N LEU A 19 -17.65 7.04 -8.72
CA LEU A 19 -17.28 6.08 -7.70
C LEU A 19 -17.15 6.77 -6.35
N SER A 20 -17.73 6.15 -5.33
CA SER A 20 -17.48 6.54 -3.94
C SER A 20 -16.02 6.26 -3.55
N GLN A 21 -15.54 6.93 -2.51
CA GLN A 21 -14.19 6.73 -1.99
C GLN A 21 -13.89 5.25 -1.64
N PRO A 22 -14.80 4.46 -1.01
CA PRO A 22 -14.57 3.03 -0.80
C PRO A 22 -14.44 2.23 -2.10
N GLN A 23 -15.22 2.56 -3.14
CA GLN A 23 -15.12 1.89 -4.44
C GLN A 23 -13.81 2.24 -5.17
N LEU A 24 -13.37 3.49 -5.09
CA LEU A 24 -12.05 3.90 -5.61
C LEU A 24 -10.92 3.16 -4.89
N MET A 25 -11.00 3.04 -3.56
CA MET A 25 -10.03 2.30 -2.77
C MET A 25 -10.03 0.81 -3.13
N ALA A 26 -11.20 0.18 -3.25
CA ALA A 26 -11.31 -1.21 -3.66
C ALA A 26 -10.71 -1.44 -5.05
N LEU A 27 -10.99 -0.55 -6.01
CA LEU A 27 -10.41 -0.59 -7.35
C LEU A 27 -8.89 -0.45 -7.30
N TRP A 28 -8.36 0.47 -6.50
CA TRP A 28 -6.92 0.64 -6.33
C TRP A 28 -6.26 -0.61 -5.72
N LEU A 29 -6.86 -1.18 -4.67
CA LEU A 29 -6.37 -2.40 -4.00
C LEU A 29 -6.34 -3.61 -4.94
N GLU A 30 -7.23 -3.67 -5.92
CA GLU A 30 -7.28 -4.74 -6.93
C GLU A 30 -6.26 -4.52 -8.05
N THR A 31 -5.99 -3.27 -8.43
CA THR A 31 -5.27 -2.96 -9.68
C THR A 31 -3.82 -2.50 -9.49
N VAL A 32 -3.44 -2.08 -8.28
CA VAL A 32 -2.11 -1.54 -8.00
C VAL A 32 -1.01 -2.55 -8.34
N ASP A 33 0.06 -2.07 -8.98
CA ASP A 33 1.23 -2.89 -9.27
C ASP A 33 1.95 -3.27 -7.98
N MET A 34 2.25 -4.55 -7.82
CA MET A 34 2.90 -5.13 -6.65
C MET A 34 4.29 -5.68 -6.99
N GLY A 35 4.90 -5.25 -8.08
CA GLY A 35 6.25 -5.70 -8.48
C GLY A 35 6.30 -7.15 -8.93
N ARG A 36 7.49 -7.76 -8.90
CA ARG A 36 7.72 -9.13 -9.39
C ARG A 36 7.67 -10.17 -8.28
N SER A 37 7.06 -11.30 -8.61
CA SER A 37 7.16 -12.60 -7.92
C SER A 37 7.89 -13.61 -8.82
N PRO A 38 8.26 -14.81 -8.32
CA PRO A 38 8.80 -15.88 -9.17
C PRO A 38 7.91 -16.23 -10.37
N ASN A 39 6.60 -16.03 -10.26
CA ASN A 39 5.61 -16.34 -11.30
C ASN A 39 5.31 -15.13 -12.23
N GLY A 40 6.07 -14.04 -12.12
CA GLY A 40 5.92 -12.85 -12.95
C GLY A 40 5.39 -11.63 -12.20
N TRP A 41 4.91 -10.65 -12.96
CA TRP A 41 4.40 -9.38 -12.43
C TRP A 41 3.07 -9.58 -11.69
N VAL A 42 2.99 -9.08 -10.46
CA VAL A 42 1.80 -9.20 -9.61
C VAL A 42 1.08 -7.86 -9.56
N ARG A 43 -0.25 -7.89 -9.63
CA ARG A 43 -1.12 -6.76 -9.34
C ARG A 43 -2.11 -7.12 -8.24
N GLY A 44 -2.44 -6.12 -7.43
CA GLY A 44 -3.43 -6.20 -6.38
C GLY A 44 -2.91 -6.80 -5.07
N PHE A 45 -3.43 -6.28 -3.96
CA PHE A 45 -3.06 -6.68 -2.60
C PHE A 45 -3.40 -8.14 -2.31
N TYR A 46 -4.54 -8.63 -2.81
CA TYR A 46 -4.95 -10.02 -2.57
C TYR A 46 -3.96 -11.00 -3.19
N GLN A 47 -3.63 -10.83 -4.47
CA GLN A 47 -2.68 -11.71 -5.17
C GLN A 47 -1.28 -11.64 -4.54
N ALA A 48 -0.81 -10.44 -4.17
CA ALA A 48 0.48 -10.28 -3.50
C ALA A 48 0.50 -10.98 -2.12
N SER A 49 -0.55 -10.82 -1.32
CA SER A 49 -0.69 -11.48 -0.02
C SER A 49 -0.72 -13.01 -0.15
N ARG A 50 -1.48 -13.54 -1.12
CA ARG A 50 -1.52 -14.97 -1.42
C ARG A 50 -0.16 -15.50 -1.89
N SER A 51 0.53 -14.75 -2.75
CA SER A 51 1.83 -15.15 -3.28
C SER A 51 2.95 -15.16 -2.23
N LEU A 52 2.92 -14.23 -1.27
CA LEU A 52 4.00 -14.07 -0.29
C LEU A 52 3.73 -14.81 1.03
N TYR A 53 2.49 -14.76 1.50
CA TYR A 53 2.10 -15.25 2.83
C TYR A 53 1.08 -16.40 2.79
N ASN A 54 0.55 -16.75 1.62
CA ASN A 54 -0.54 -17.73 1.47
C ASN A 54 -1.76 -17.41 2.37
N ARG A 55 -2.06 -16.13 2.55
CA ARG A 55 -3.15 -15.60 3.39
C ARG A 55 -3.90 -14.50 2.65
N ALA A 56 -5.09 -14.16 3.11
CA ALA A 56 -5.79 -12.96 2.65
C ALA A 56 -5.21 -11.72 3.35
N PRO A 57 -5.29 -10.51 2.75
CA PRO A 57 -4.79 -9.28 3.38
C PRO A 57 -5.34 -9.02 4.79
N ALA A 58 -6.61 -9.36 5.04
CA ALA A 58 -7.26 -9.20 6.34
C ALA A 58 -6.75 -10.18 7.43
N GLN A 59 -5.93 -11.16 7.07
CA GLN A 59 -5.35 -12.15 7.98
C GLN A 59 -3.86 -11.88 8.25
N LEU A 60 -3.32 -10.80 7.68
CA LEU A 60 -1.95 -10.38 7.89
C LEU A 60 -1.83 -9.59 9.19
N ASP A 61 -0.70 -9.73 9.86
CA ASP A 61 -0.30 -8.74 10.86
C ASP A 61 0.16 -7.43 10.18
N ASP A 62 0.36 -6.37 10.96
CA ASP A 62 0.64 -5.05 10.40
C ASP A 62 1.99 -4.98 9.74
N ALA A 63 2.99 -5.70 10.24
CA ALA A 63 4.31 -5.75 9.61
C ALA A 63 4.22 -6.42 8.21
N GLN A 64 3.44 -7.49 8.09
CA GLN A 64 3.15 -8.16 6.82
C GLN A 64 2.32 -7.28 5.89
N PHE A 65 1.32 -6.57 6.40
CA PHE A 65 0.53 -5.64 5.59
C PHE A 65 1.38 -4.46 5.11
N LEU A 66 2.20 -3.87 5.98
CA LEU A 66 3.10 -2.77 5.64
C LEU A 66 4.24 -3.21 4.69
N HIS A 67 4.62 -4.48 4.66
CA HIS A 67 5.47 -5.04 3.62
C HIS A 67 4.82 -4.86 2.24
N LEU A 68 3.55 -5.23 2.10
CA LEU A 68 2.81 -5.09 0.84
C LEU A 68 2.67 -3.61 0.45
N VAL A 69 2.36 -2.74 1.41
CA VAL A 69 2.32 -1.29 1.19
C VAL A 69 3.67 -0.75 0.71
N ALA A 70 4.78 -1.17 1.33
CA ALA A 70 6.12 -0.75 0.92
C ALA A 70 6.36 -1.04 -0.55
N VAL A 71 6.05 -2.25 -1.01
CA VAL A 71 6.20 -2.65 -2.42
C VAL A 71 5.28 -1.83 -3.33
N ALA A 72 4.00 -1.67 -2.97
CA ALA A 72 3.02 -0.91 -3.74
C ALA A 72 3.43 0.55 -3.99
N THR A 73 4.19 1.17 -3.06
CA THR A 73 4.69 2.55 -3.27
C THR A 73 5.82 2.63 -4.28
N THR A 74 6.57 1.56 -4.52
CA THR A 74 7.73 1.55 -5.44
C THR A 74 7.91 0.20 -6.15
N PRO A 75 6.91 -0.27 -6.92
CA PRO A 75 6.87 -1.64 -7.44
C PRO A 75 7.93 -1.92 -8.52
N SER A 76 8.52 -0.88 -9.10
CA SER A 76 9.61 -1.01 -10.07
C SER A 76 10.98 -1.28 -9.43
N ARG A 77 11.14 -0.99 -8.13
CA ARG A 77 12.42 -1.15 -7.40
C ARG A 77 12.36 -2.20 -6.30
N LEU A 78 11.20 -2.32 -5.66
CA LEU A 78 10.95 -3.26 -4.58
C LEU A 78 10.27 -4.51 -5.13
N GLN A 79 10.77 -5.68 -4.72
CA GLN A 79 10.23 -6.97 -5.12
C GLN A 79 9.48 -7.60 -3.95
N LEU A 80 8.50 -8.45 -4.24
CA LEU A 80 7.68 -9.13 -3.22
C LEU A 80 8.41 -10.24 -2.46
N ASN A 81 9.72 -10.41 -2.65
CA ASN A 81 10.47 -11.46 -1.97
C ASN A 81 10.82 -11.03 -0.54
N SER A 82 10.48 -11.89 0.43
CA SER A 82 10.66 -11.66 1.87
C SER A 82 12.11 -11.43 2.31
N ALA A 83 13.09 -11.88 1.52
CA ALA A 83 14.51 -11.73 1.81
C ALA A 83 15.09 -10.34 1.45
N ASN A 84 14.28 -9.43 0.91
CA ASN A 84 14.76 -8.14 0.43
C ASN A 84 14.93 -7.13 1.57
N THR A 85 16.19 -6.88 1.95
CA THR A 85 16.56 -5.90 2.98
C THR A 85 16.08 -4.49 2.65
N ALA A 86 15.94 -4.12 1.37
CA ALA A 86 15.42 -2.82 0.96
C ALA A 86 13.91 -2.68 1.26
N VAL A 87 13.14 -3.77 1.12
CA VAL A 87 11.71 -3.76 1.49
C VAL A 87 11.57 -3.60 2.99
N LYS A 88 12.35 -4.35 3.77
CA LYS A 88 12.37 -4.23 5.23
C LYS A 88 12.67 -2.80 5.68
N ALA A 89 13.74 -2.20 5.14
CA ALA A 89 14.11 -0.81 5.46
C ALA A 89 12.99 0.19 5.10
N ARG A 90 12.29 -0.04 3.99
CA ARG A 90 11.16 0.79 3.57
C ARG A 90 9.95 0.61 4.50
N THR A 91 9.63 -0.61 4.89
CA THR A 91 8.57 -0.93 5.87
C THR A 91 8.82 -0.21 7.19
N GLU A 92 10.04 -0.29 7.72
CA GLU A 92 10.41 0.42 8.95
C GLU A 92 10.31 1.95 8.81
N GLN A 93 10.67 2.50 7.64
CA GLN A 93 10.51 3.93 7.37
C GLN A 93 9.03 4.37 7.35
N ILE A 94 8.15 3.55 6.77
CA ILE A 94 6.72 3.81 6.73
C ILE A 94 6.15 3.80 8.15
N LEU A 95 6.50 2.78 8.95
CA LEU A 95 6.07 2.69 10.34
C LEU A 95 6.46 3.94 11.15
N ARG A 96 7.73 4.35 11.09
CA ARG A 96 8.21 5.59 11.75
C ARG A 96 7.44 6.84 11.31
N THR A 97 7.03 6.89 10.04
CA THR A 97 6.27 8.02 9.51
C THR A 97 4.86 8.06 10.09
N ILE A 98 4.21 6.90 10.23
CA ILE A 98 2.88 6.79 10.84
C ILE A 98 2.95 7.14 12.33
N GLU A 99 3.90 6.57 13.07
CA GLU A 99 4.11 6.84 14.50
C GLU A 99 4.29 8.34 14.78
N ARG A 100 5.13 9.02 13.98
CA ARG A 100 5.32 10.47 14.08
C ARG A 100 4.02 11.24 13.81
N HIS A 101 3.28 10.84 12.77
CA HIS A 101 2.01 11.51 12.45
C HIS A 101 0.98 11.38 13.57
N CYS A 102 0.93 10.22 14.24
CA CYS A 102 0.05 10.03 15.39
C CYS A 102 0.47 10.90 16.58
N ALA A 103 1.78 10.98 16.87
CA ALA A 103 2.30 11.85 17.93
C ALA A 103 1.91 13.33 17.72
N ASP A 104 2.00 13.83 16.48
CA ASP A 104 1.62 15.20 16.13
C ASP A 104 0.09 15.41 16.22
N ALA A 105 -0.70 14.39 15.90
CA ALA A 105 -2.16 14.44 15.93
C ALA A 105 -2.78 14.29 17.35
N ARG A 106 -1.96 14.14 18.41
CA ARG A 106 -2.38 13.79 19.79
C ARG A 106 -3.12 12.45 19.90
N GLY A 107 -2.73 11.46 19.09
CA GLY A 107 -3.20 10.07 19.20
C GLY A 107 -2.02 9.12 19.40
N ALA A 108 -2.17 8.05 20.19
CA ALA A 108 -1.16 7.00 20.26
C ALA A 108 -1.34 6.00 19.11
N PRO A 109 -0.28 5.47 18.49
CA PRO A 109 -0.42 4.30 17.62
C PRO A 109 -1.06 3.14 18.40
N ASP A 110 -2.01 2.44 17.80
CA ASP A 110 -2.60 1.21 18.32
C ASP A 110 -1.69 0.00 18.04
N ALA A 111 -2.14 -1.18 18.49
CA ALA A 111 -1.42 -2.43 18.25
C ALA A 111 -1.22 -2.73 16.77
N SER A 112 -2.04 -2.12 15.91
CA SER A 112 -1.96 -2.19 14.46
C SER A 112 -1.07 -1.13 13.80
N GLY A 113 -0.42 -0.29 14.61
CA GLY A 113 0.40 0.82 14.13
C GLY A 113 -0.41 1.99 13.54
N PHE A 114 -1.73 2.03 13.71
CA PHE A 114 -2.60 3.13 13.28
C PHE A 114 -2.97 4.05 14.44
N CYS A 115 -3.26 5.33 14.19
CA CYS A 115 -3.56 6.27 15.28
C CYS A 115 -4.88 5.90 15.97
N LYS A 116 -4.84 5.63 17.29
CA LYS A 116 -6.04 5.60 18.11
C LYS A 116 -6.70 6.98 18.07
N ARG A 117 -7.97 7.01 17.70
CA ARG A 117 -8.83 8.16 18.04
C ARG A 117 -8.99 8.15 19.57
N GLY A 118 -8.50 9.21 20.22
CA GLY A 118 -8.78 9.51 21.62
C GLY A 118 -10.23 9.89 21.84
#